data_AF-A0A2R3QA23-F1
#
_entry.id   AF-A0A2R3QA23-F1
#
_cell.length_a   1.000
_cell.length_b   1.000
_cell.length_c   1.000
_cell.angle_alpha   90.00
_cell.angle_beta   90.00
_cell.angle_gamma   90.00
#
_symmetry.space_group_name_H-M   'P 1'
#
loop_
_entity.id
_entity.type
_entity.pdbx_description
1 polymer ?
#
loop_
_entity_poly.entity_id
_entity_poly.type
_entity_poly.pdbx_seq_one_letter_code
_entity_poly.pdbx_strand_id
1 'polypeptide(L)'
;MAKATDTVEMGTGDVFKDLGLEDAQERRLRTQLAMRVNDLLAARKLSQSAAARILGIARPHVSELHNYKQSPLVPHEIYNSVHSCQEALL
;
A
#
# COMPACT_ATOMS: atom_id res chain seq x y z
N MET A 1 43.12 -5.39 2.63
CA MET A 1 42.20 -4.25 2.61
C MET A 1 41.10 -4.55 3.62
N ALA A 2 41.09 -3.86 4.76
CA ALA A 2 40.17 -4.15 5.85
C ALA A 2 38.76 -3.65 5.49
N LYS A 3 37.78 -4.56 5.47
CA LYS A 3 36.37 -4.23 5.22
C LYS A 3 35.82 -3.54 6.47
N ALA A 4 35.52 -2.25 6.36
CA ALA A 4 34.84 -1.52 7.42
C ALA A 4 33.47 -2.17 7.66
N THR A 5 33.23 -2.63 8.88
CA THR A 5 31.93 -3.08 9.35
C THR A 5 31.12 -1.86 9.73
N ASP A 6 30.22 -1.45 8.83
CA ASP A 6 29.14 -0.54 9.19
C ASP A 6 28.29 -1.16 10.30
N THR A 7 28.08 -0.40 11.37
CA THR A 7 27.15 -0.75 12.44
C THR A 7 25.73 -0.58 11.91
N VAL A 8 25.07 -1.70 11.61
CA VAL A 8 23.67 -1.72 11.18
C VAL A 8 22.78 -1.73 12.42
N GLU A 9 21.97 -0.69 12.60
CA GLU A 9 20.93 -0.66 13.63
C GLU A 9 19.71 -1.49 13.18
N MET A 10 19.14 -2.26 14.11
CA MET A 10 17.95 -3.06 13.83
C MET A 10 16.71 -2.18 13.92
N GLY A 11 16.02 -2.01 12.78
CA GLY A 11 14.76 -1.25 12.72
C GLY A 11 13.62 -1.91 13.51
N THR A 12 12.60 -1.12 13.86
CA THR A 12 11.44 -1.55 14.66
C THR A 12 10.43 -2.40 13.89
N GLY A 13 10.71 -2.70 12.62
CA GLY A 13 9.78 -3.36 11.69
C GLY A 13 8.75 -2.40 11.09
N ASP A 14 8.89 -1.10 11.38
CA ASP A 14 8.09 -0.03 10.79
C ASP A 14 9.03 1.04 10.24
N VAL A 15 9.37 0.90 8.96
CA VAL A 15 10.31 1.81 8.29
C VAL A 15 9.88 3.28 8.39
N PHE A 16 8.58 3.56 8.52
CA PHE A 16 8.09 4.93 8.64
C PHE A 16 8.35 5.52 10.03
N LYS A 17 8.27 4.68 11.08
CA LYS A 17 8.67 5.07 12.44
C LYS A 17 10.17 5.19 12.56
N ASP A 18 10.91 4.25 11.97
CA ASP A 18 12.38 4.26 11.98
C ASP A 18 12.93 5.52 11.30
N LEU A 19 12.20 6.09 10.34
CA LEU A 19 12.52 7.36 9.66
C LEU A 19 11.92 8.61 10.33
N GLY A 20 11.18 8.48 11.44
CA GLY A 20 10.63 9.61 12.19
C GLY A 20 9.53 10.40 11.48
N LEU A 21 8.76 9.77 10.58
CA LEU A 21 7.70 10.45 9.84
C LEU A 21 6.45 10.66 10.71
N GLU A 22 5.91 11.88 10.70
CA GLU A 22 4.76 12.28 11.55
C GLU A 22 3.51 11.41 11.30
N ASP A 23 3.26 11.01 10.05
CA ASP A 23 2.13 10.15 9.68
C ASP A 23 2.51 8.67 9.51
N ALA A 24 3.49 8.17 10.28
CA ALA A 24 4.06 6.83 10.09
C ALA A 24 3.01 5.72 10.00
N GLN A 25 1.99 5.75 10.86
CA GLN A 25 0.91 4.76 10.84
C GLN A 25 0.06 4.82 9.57
N GLU A 26 -0.31 6.03 9.15
CA GLU A 26 -1.13 6.25 7.96
C GLU A 26 -0.37 5.83 6.70
N ARG A 27 0.92 6.15 6.62
CA ARG A 27 1.81 5.74 5.53
C ARG A 27 1.97 4.23 5.49
N ARG A 28 2.19 3.58 6.64
CA ARG A 28 2.27 2.12 6.73
C ARG A 28 0.98 1.44 6.27
N LEU A 29 -0.18 1.95 6.68
CA LEU A 29 -1.47 1.40 6.28
C LEU A 29 -1.66 1.51 4.76
N ARG A 30 -1.35 2.68 4.18
CA ARG A 30 -1.39 2.88 2.73
C ARG A 30 -0.45 1.96 1.98
N THR A 31 0.78 1.78 2.46
CA THR A 31 1.75 0.89 1.81
C THR A 31 1.29 -0.56 1.85
N GLN A 32 0.76 -1.05 2.99
CA GLN A 32 0.19 -2.39 3.07
C GLN A 32 -0.97 -2.59 2.08
N LEU A 33 -1.82 -1.57 1.94
CA LEU A 33 -2.92 -1.62 0.98
C LEU A 33 -2.41 -1.63 -0.46
N ALA A 34 -1.47 -0.76 -0.81
CA ALA A 34 -0.85 -0.72 -2.13
C ALA A 34 -0.22 -2.08 -2.48
N MET A 35 0.49 -2.70 -1.54
CA MET A 35 1.03 -4.05 -1.69
C MET A 35 -0.09 -5.06 -1.98
N ARG A 36 -1.17 -5.05 -1.19
CA ARG A 36 -2.26 -6.00 -1.38
C ARG A 36 -2.98 -5.83 -2.73
N VAL A 37 -3.18 -4.59 -3.17
CA VAL A 37 -3.74 -4.26 -4.48
C VAL A 37 -2.80 -4.74 -5.59
N ASN A 38 -1.51 -4.51 -5.46
CA ASN A 38 -0.51 -4.97 -6.43
C ASN A 38 -0.45 -6.50 -6.53
N ASP A 39 -0.53 -7.20 -5.40
CA ASP A 39 -0.60 -8.66 -5.37
C ASP A 39 -1.86 -9.18 -6.07
N LEU A 40 -3.02 -8.55 -5.81
CA LEU A 40 -4.30 -8.92 -6.44
C LEU A 40 -4.28 -8.65 -7.95
N LEU A 41 -3.72 -7.51 -8.36
CA LEU A 41 -3.51 -7.15 -9.76
C LEU A 41 -2.66 -8.19 -10.47
N ALA A 42 -1.53 -8.57 -9.88
CA ALA A 42 -0.61 -9.56 -10.42
C ALA A 42 -1.22 -10.97 -10.48
N ALA A 43 -1.82 -11.43 -9.38
CA ALA A 43 -2.38 -12.78 -9.27
C ALA A 43 -3.55 -13.00 -10.24
N ARG A 44 -4.37 -11.98 -10.47
CA ARG A 44 -5.57 -12.07 -11.33
C ARG A 44 -5.38 -11.49 -12.73
N LYS A 45 -4.16 -11.02 -13.08
CA LYS A 45 -3.86 -10.30 -14.32
C LYS A 45 -4.86 -9.17 -14.63
N LEU A 46 -5.29 -8.48 -13.58
CA LEU A 46 -6.29 -7.43 -13.71
C LEU A 46 -5.65 -6.16 -14.27
N SER A 47 -6.36 -5.47 -15.15
CA SER A 47 -5.98 -4.11 -15.55
C SER A 47 -6.30 -3.13 -14.44
N GLN A 48 -5.59 -1.99 -14.39
CA GLN A 48 -5.89 -0.91 -13.44
C GLN A 48 -7.37 -0.46 -13.49
N SER A 49 -8.00 -0.52 -14.67
CA SER A 49 -9.42 -0.22 -14.84
C SER A 49 -10.33 -1.25 -14.16
N ALA A 50 -9.98 -2.52 -14.24
CA ALA A 50 -10.73 -3.58 -13.58
C ALA A 50 -10.56 -3.50 -12.04
N ALA A 51 -9.35 -3.21 -11.57
CA ALA A 51 -9.11 -2.98 -10.15
C ALA A 51 -9.83 -1.74 -9.62
N ALA A 52 -9.89 -0.65 -10.39
CA ALA A 52 -10.67 0.54 -10.02
C ALA A 52 -12.15 0.21 -9.78
N ARG A 53 -12.73 -0.61 -10.66
CA ARG A 53 -14.11 -1.08 -10.51
C ARG A 53 -14.31 -1.98 -9.29
N ILE A 54 -13.37 -2.88 -9.02
CA ILE A 54 -13.45 -3.82 -7.88
C ILE A 54 -13.26 -3.07 -6.55
N LEU A 55 -12.28 -2.16 -6.51
CA LEU A 55 -11.94 -1.36 -5.34
C LEU A 55 -12.87 -0.17 -5.15
N GLY A 56 -13.80 0.13 -6.07
CA GLY A 56 -14.70 1.27 -5.95
C GLY A 56 -14.01 2.65 -5.98
N ILE A 57 -12.75 2.73 -6.39
CA ILE A 57 -11.96 3.97 -6.44
C ILE A 57 -11.69 4.41 -7.89
N ALA A 58 -11.40 5.69 -8.09
CA ALA A 58 -11.05 6.18 -9.41
C ALA A 58 -9.75 5.55 -9.95
N ARG A 59 -9.68 5.32 -11.27
CA ARG A 59 -8.48 4.78 -11.93
C ARG A 59 -7.16 5.51 -11.61
N PRO A 60 -7.12 6.85 -11.50
CA PRO A 60 -5.91 7.56 -11.09
C PRO A 60 -5.41 7.10 -9.72
N HIS A 61 -6.30 6.88 -8.75
CA HIS A 61 -5.94 6.39 -7.43
C HIS A 61 -5.38 4.97 -7.44
N VAL A 62 -5.89 4.10 -8.32
CA VAL A 62 -5.28 2.76 -8.54
C VAL A 62 -3.86 2.89 -9.08
N SER A 63 -3.63 3.81 -10.02
CA SER A 63 -2.29 4.07 -10.55
C SER A 63 -1.35 4.64 -9.49
N GLU A 64 -1.83 5.53 -8.64
CA GLU A 64 -1.06 6.09 -7.52
C GLU A 64 -0.71 5.03 -6.48
N LEU A 65 -1.66 4.17 -6.12
CA LEU A 65 -1.41 3.00 -5.25
C LEU A 65 -0.39 2.05 -5.89
N HIS A 66 -0.53 1.75 -7.17
CA HIS A 66 0.40 0.89 -7.89
C HIS A 66 1.84 1.41 -7.84
N ASN A 67 2.00 2.73 -7.96
CA ASN A 67 3.29 3.42 -7.93
C ASN A 67 3.73 3.85 -6.51
N TYR A 68 3.05 3.39 -5.45
CA TYR A 68 3.33 3.76 -4.06
C TYR A 68 3.39 5.28 -3.80
N LYS A 69 2.60 6.07 -4.55
CA LYS A 69 2.55 7.52 -4.39
C LYS A 69 1.73 7.91 -3.16
N GLN A 70 2.12 9.01 -2.52
CA GLN A 70 1.39 9.64 -1.42
C GLN A 70 0.15 10.35 -1.96
N SER A 71 -0.89 9.58 -2.29
CA SER A 71 -2.18 10.12 -2.72
C SER A 71 -3.06 10.43 -1.50
N PRO A 72 -3.89 11.50 -1.53
CA PRO A 72 -4.90 11.77 -0.51
C PRO A 72 -6.06 10.78 -0.62
N LEU A 73 -5.80 9.50 -0.33
CA LEU A 73 -6.84 8.51 -0.12
C LEU A 73 -7.39 8.68 1.29
N VAL A 74 -8.68 8.99 1.39
CA VAL A 74 -9.40 9.18 2.64
C VAL A 74 -9.64 7.83 3.34
N PRO A 75 -9.30 7.66 4.64
CA PRO A 75 -9.40 6.38 5.33
C PRO A 75 -10.78 5.71 5.30
N HIS A 76 -11.87 6.48 5.19
CA HIS A 76 -13.23 5.94 5.19
C HIS A 76 -13.62 5.28 3.87
N GLU A 77 -13.11 5.76 2.71
CA GLU A 77 -13.35 5.09 1.43
C GLU A 77 -12.60 3.75 1.34
N ILE A 78 -11.48 3.64 2.05
CA ILE A 78 -10.69 2.40 2.14
C ILE A 78 -11.45 1.33 2.93
N TYR A 79 -12.08 1.70 4.06
CA TYR A 79 -12.80 0.74 4.90
C TYR A 79 -13.97 0.08 4.15
N ASN A 80 -14.74 0.88 3.41
CA ASN A 80 -15.84 0.38 2.59
C ASN A 80 -15.35 -0.48 1.41
N SER A 81 -14.23 -0.09 0.79
CA SER A 81 -13.68 -0.78 -0.39
C SER A 81 -13.04 -2.13 -0.04
N VAL A 82 -12.32 -2.22 1.08
CA VAL A 82 -11.73 -3.48 1.56
C VAL A 82 -12.81 -4.44 2.05
N HIS A 83 -13.85 -3.94 2.73
CA HIS A 83 -14.98 -4.77 3.14
C HIS A 83 -15.73 -5.35 1.93
N SER A 84 -16.00 -4.53 0.91
CA SER A 84 -16.61 -4.94 -0.36
C SER A 84 -15.75 -5.95 -1.14
N CYS A 85 -14.42 -5.79 -1.14
CA CYS A 85 -13.51 -6.74 -1.77
C CYS A 85 -13.42 -8.10 -1.05
N GLN A 86 -13.63 -8.13 0.26
CA GLN A 86 -13.61 -9.35 1.06
C GLN A 86 -14.87 -10.20 0.81
N GLU A 87 -16.04 -9.56 0.65
CA GLU A 87 -17.30 -10.24 0.34
C GLU A 87 -17.36 -10.75 -1.11
N ALA A 88 -16.76 -10.04 -2.07
CA ALA A 88 -16.72 -10.46 -3.49
C ALA A 88 -15.80 -11.67 -3.79
N LEU A 89 -15.26 -12.32 -2.75
CA LEU A 89 -14.28 -13.41 -2.82
C LEU A 89 -14.76 -14.70 -2.12
N LEU A 90 -16.00 -14.71 -1.62
CA LEU A 90 -16.78 -15.88 -1.19
C LEU A 90 -17.87 -16.18 -2.22
#